data_AF-E4PS36-F1
#
_entry.id   AF-E4PS36-F1
#
_cell.length_a   1.000
_cell.length_b   1.000
_cell.length_c   1.000
_cell.angle_alpha   90.00
_cell.angle_beta   90.00
_cell.angle_gamma   90.00
#
_symmetry.space_group_name_H-M   'P 1'
#
loop_
_entity.id
_entity.type
_entity.pdbx_description
1 polymer ?
#
loop_
_entity_poly.entity_id
_entity_poly.type
_entity_poly.pdbx_seq_one_letter_code
_entity_poly.pdbx_strand_id
1 'polypeptide(L)'
;MSTNFNRAIGLTREKEIEEACGVMDLHIGWHLETDQQDQVGPDGEHYRAPLVSWVINDNRQTFVPVLQFVENTDKLAWIKELLSIDFDPQYTIDVQKLEQDIKAQLNQKR
;
A
#
# COMPACT_ATOMS: atom_id res chain seq x y z
N MET A 1 -15.47 16.38 4.30
CA MET A 1 -15.30 15.16 5.11
C MET A 1 -13.85 14.70 4.94
N SER A 2 -13.03 14.79 5.99
CA SER A 2 -11.64 14.36 5.95
C SER A 2 -11.59 12.85 6.17
N THR A 3 -11.61 12.09 5.08
CA THR A 3 -11.17 10.70 5.12
C THR A 3 -9.70 10.73 5.52
N ASN A 4 -9.40 10.31 6.76
CA ASN A 4 -8.04 10.04 7.20
C ASN A 4 -7.54 8.84 6.39
N PHE A 5 -7.21 9.05 5.11
CA PHE A 5 -6.37 8.14 4.36
C PHE A 5 -5.02 8.22 5.05
N ASN A 6 -4.74 7.21 5.86
CA ASN A 6 -3.44 6.98 6.44
C ASN A 6 -2.51 6.75 5.24
N ARG A 7 -1.96 7.84 4.66
CA ARG A 7 -1.04 7.79 3.52
C ARG A 7 0.16 6.99 4.01
N ALA A 8 0.16 5.69 3.74
CA ALA A 8 1.21 4.77 4.16
C ALA A 8 2.59 5.20 3.63
N ILE A 9 2.59 5.95 2.51
CA ILE A 9 3.77 6.55 1.91
C ILE A 9 3.48 8.05 1.68
N GLY A 10 4.25 8.92 2.33
CA GLY A 10 4.15 10.38 2.17
C GLY A 10 5.13 10.94 1.13
N LEU A 11 4.96 12.22 0.77
CA LEU A 11 5.76 12.93 -0.26
C LEU A 11 7.28 12.82 -0.05
N THR A 12 7.76 12.83 1.20
CA THR A 12 9.19 12.68 1.51
C THR A 12 9.72 11.29 1.14
N ARG A 13 8.90 10.25 1.36
CA ARG A 13 9.22 8.86 1.09
C ARG A 13 9.21 8.58 -0.42
N GLU A 14 8.35 9.25 -1.18
CA GLU A 14 8.35 9.20 -2.65
C GLU A 14 9.68 9.71 -3.22
N LYS A 15 10.17 10.87 -2.77
CA LYS A 15 11.49 11.39 -3.20
C LYS A 15 12.65 10.48 -2.85
N GLU A 16 12.66 9.91 -1.64
CA GLU A 16 13.71 8.94 -1.24
C GLU A 16 13.72 7.71 -2.17
N ILE A 17 12.56 7.22 -2.57
CA ILE A 17 12.43 6.08 -3.49
C ILE A 17 12.85 6.48 -4.91
N GLU A 18 12.48 7.68 -5.36
CA GLU A 18 12.87 8.25 -6.66
C GLU A 18 14.40 8.31 -6.79
N GLU A 19 15.08 8.90 -5.81
CA GLU A 19 16.54 9.00 -5.76
C GLU A 19 17.21 7.62 -5.69
N ALA A 20 16.69 6.73 -4.83
CA ALA A 20 17.26 5.38 -4.67
C ALA A 20 17.10 4.50 -5.92
N CYS A 21 15.99 4.63 -6.63
CA CYS A 21 15.69 3.84 -7.83
C CYS A 21 16.11 4.52 -9.14
N GLY A 22 16.54 5.79 -9.08
CA GLY A 22 16.92 6.61 -10.24
C GLY A 22 15.84 6.69 -11.31
N VAL A 23 14.58 6.85 -10.87
CA VAL A 23 13.44 7.19 -11.72
C VAL A 23 13.13 8.67 -11.58
N MET A 24 12.20 9.22 -12.36
CA MET A 24 11.77 10.62 -12.24
C MET A 24 10.25 10.71 -12.10
N ASP A 25 9.74 11.77 -11.48
CA ASP A 25 8.31 12.06 -11.36
C ASP A 25 7.55 10.88 -10.72
N LEU A 26 8.11 10.29 -9.66
CA LEU A 26 7.47 9.20 -8.92
C LEU A 26 6.28 9.77 -8.13
N HIS A 27 5.10 9.24 -8.42
CA HIS A 27 3.87 9.61 -7.75
C HIS A 27 3.09 8.36 -7.32
N ILE A 28 2.67 8.32 -6.05
CA ILE A 28 1.87 7.24 -5.47
C ILE A 28 0.48 7.80 -5.13
N GLY A 29 -0.44 7.64 -6.07
CA GLY A 29 -1.82 8.11 -5.98
C GLY A 29 -2.74 7.09 -5.31
N TRP A 30 -3.66 7.56 -4.47
CA TRP A 30 -4.71 6.72 -3.84
C TRP A 30 -6.11 7.00 -4.41
N HIS A 31 -6.17 7.85 -5.45
CA HIS A 31 -7.41 8.08 -6.18
C HIS A 31 -7.75 6.83 -7.00
N LEU A 32 -9.04 6.54 -7.16
CA LEU A 32 -9.46 5.43 -8.00
C LEU A 32 -9.36 5.87 -9.46
N GLU A 33 -8.36 5.35 -10.16
CA GLU A 33 -8.06 5.63 -11.56
C GLU A 33 -8.24 4.38 -12.42
N THR A 34 -8.18 3.18 -11.82
CA THR A 34 -8.41 1.89 -12.49
C THR A 34 -9.05 0.86 -11.56
N ASP A 35 -9.84 -0.06 -12.13
CA ASP A 35 -10.46 -1.18 -11.40
C ASP A 35 -9.43 -2.10 -10.75
N GLN A 36 -8.18 -2.13 -11.25
CA GLN A 36 -7.09 -2.92 -10.65
C GLN A 36 -6.70 -2.47 -9.24
N GLN A 37 -7.09 -1.25 -8.85
CA GLN A 37 -6.85 -0.72 -7.52
C GLN A 37 -7.85 -1.25 -6.49
N ASP A 38 -9.02 -1.75 -6.89
CA ASP A 38 -9.95 -2.38 -5.98
C ASP A 38 -9.55 -3.85 -5.79
N GLN A 39 -9.12 -4.20 -4.59
CA GLN A 39 -8.59 -5.52 -4.26
C GLN A 39 -9.30 -6.08 -3.04
N VAL A 40 -9.65 -7.36 -3.09
CA VAL A 40 -10.33 -8.05 -2.00
C VAL A 40 -9.29 -8.61 -1.02
N GLY A 41 -9.44 -8.28 0.26
CA GLY A 41 -8.60 -8.76 1.34
C GLY A 41 -8.96 -10.19 1.80
N PRO A 42 -8.16 -10.78 2.70
CA PRO A 42 -8.40 -12.13 3.23
C PRO A 42 -9.63 -12.24 4.13
N ASP A 43 -10.14 -11.12 4.64
CA ASP A 43 -11.42 -10.97 5.34
C ASP A 43 -12.63 -10.86 4.39
N GLY A 44 -12.40 -10.76 3.08
CA GLY A 44 -13.44 -10.52 2.08
C GLY A 44 -13.84 -9.04 1.94
N GLU A 45 -13.18 -8.13 2.65
CA GLU A 45 -13.41 -6.69 2.54
C GLU A 45 -12.67 -6.09 1.33
N HIS A 46 -13.17 -4.95 0.83
CA HIS A 46 -12.55 -4.24 -0.29
C HIS A 46 -11.51 -3.22 0.19
N TYR A 47 -10.30 -3.35 -0.35
CA TYR A 47 -9.16 -2.48 -0.08
C TYR A 47 -8.71 -1.77 -1.36
N ARG A 48 -8.28 -0.52 -1.20
CA ARG A 48 -7.77 0.28 -2.32
C ARG A 48 -6.25 0.27 -2.36
N ALA A 49 -5.69 -0.30 -3.42
CA ALA A 49 -4.28 -0.20 -3.75
C ALA A 49 -3.92 1.16 -4.37
N PRO A 50 -2.71 1.67 -4.14
CA PRO A 50 -2.26 2.90 -4.77
C PRO A 50 -1.92 2.67 -6.25
N LEU A 51 -2.14 3.68 -7.10
CA LEU A 51 -1.52 3.73 -8.42
C LEU A 51 -0.14 4.37 -8.29
N VAL A 52 0.89 3.61 -8.65
CA VAL A 52 2.27 4.07 -8.69
C VAL A 52 2.60 4.46 -10.12
N SER A 53 3.09 5.67 -10.32
CA SER A 53 3.48 6.18 -11.64
C SER A 53 4.86 6.82 -11.58
N TRP A 54 5.66 6.63 -12.62
CA TRP A 54 7.00 7.23 -12.75
C TRP A 54 7.38 7.36 -14.21
N VAL A 55 8.43 8.13 -14.48
CA VAL A 55 8.99 8.33 -15.82
C VAL A 55 10.35 7.65 -15.91
N ILE A 56 10.53 6.88 -16.99
CA ILE A 56 11.82 6.28 -17.38
C ILE A 56 11.98 6.37 -18.90
N ASN A 57 13.14 6.84 -19.37
CA ASN A 57 13.41 7.05 -20.80
C ASN A 57 12.28 7.83 -21.51
N ASP A 58 11.85 8.95 -20.92
CA ASP A 58 10.75 9.83 -21.37
C ASP A 58 9.37 9.16 -21.51
N ASN A 59 9.20 7.92 -21.04
CA ASN A 59 7.93 7.21 -21.05
C ASN A 59 7.36 7.09 -19.64
N ARG A 60 6.11 7.53 -19.46
CA ARG A 60 5.37 7.34 -18.22
C ARG A 60 4.96 5.88 -18.08
N GLN A 61 5.37 5.26 -16.98
CA GLN A 61 4.99 3.92 -16.57
C GLN A 61 4.01 4.02 -15.41
N THR A 62 3.12 3.05 -15.32
CA THR A 62 2.19 2.89 -14.21
C THR A 62 2.22 1.46 -13.70
N PHE A 63 1.93 1.31 -12.41
CA PHE A 63 1.92 0.03 -11.70
C PHE A 63 0.93 0.11 -10.55
N VAL A 64 0.09 -0.91 -10.43
CA VAL A 64 -0.75 -1.12 -9.25
C VAL A 64 -0.16 -2.30 -8.47
N PRO A 65 0.37 -2.09 -7.25
CA PRO A 65 0.89 -3.18 -6.43
C PRO A 65 -0.26 -4.04 -5.90
N VAL A 66 0.02 -5.32 -5.71
CA VAL A 66 -0.90 -6.23 -5.04
C VAL A 66 -0.73 -6.04 -3.54
N LEU A 67 -1.81 -5.73 -2.83
CA LEU A 67 -1.78 -5.53 -1.39
C LEU A 67 -1.53 -6.87 -0.71
N GLN A 68 -0.54 -6.88 0.19
CA GLN A 68 -0.32 -7.98 1.12
C GLN A 68 -0.88 -7.57 2.47
N PHE A 69 -1.42 -8.54 3.20
CA PHE A 69 -2.12 -8.32 4.46
C PHE A 69 -1.42 -9.07 5.58
N VAL A 70 -1.32 -8.42 6.73
CA VAL A 70 -0.85 -9.02 7.98
C VAL A 70 -1.96 -8.98 9.00
N GLU A 71 -2.09 -10.04 9.80
CA GLU A 71 -3.03 -10.08 10.90
C GLU A 71 -2.68 -8.96 11.89
N ASN A 72 -3.67 -8.12 12.18
CA ASN A 72 -3.53 -7.10 13.21
C ASN A 72 -3.70 -7.75 14.58
N THR A 73 -2.65 -8.40 15.07
CA THR A 73 -2.55 -8.91 16.44
C THR A 73 -2.32 -7.80 17.47
N ASP A 74 -2.90 -6.60 17.27
CA ASP A 74 -2.60 -5.45 18.12
C ASP A 74 -2.88 -5.74 19.60
N LYS A 75 -1.98 -5.17 20.43
CA LYS A 75 -1.55 -5.44 21.82
C LYS A 75 -2.62 -5.59 22.92
N LEU A 76 -3.89 -5.66 22.55
CA LEU A 76 -5.04 -5.82 23.44
C LEU A 76 -5.60 -7.24 23.43
N ALA A 77 -4.97 -8.20 22.74
CA ALA A 77 -5.38 -9.61 22.74
C ALA A 77 -5.68 -10.15 24.16
N TRP A 78 -4.90 -9.74 25.16
CA TRP A 78 -5.11 -10.12 26.56
C TRP A 78 -6.34 -9.47 27.21
N ILE A 79 -6.75 -8.24 26.80
CA ILE A 79 -8.00 -7.61 27.25
C ILE A 79 -9.21 -8.28 26.58
N LYS A 80 -9.02 -8.81 25.37
CA LYS A 80 -10.06 -9.47 24.57
C LYS A 80 -10.46 -10.82 25.15
N GLU A 81 -9.51 -11.62 25.63
CA GLU A 81 -9.77 -12.90 26.29
C GLU A 81 -10.60 -12.73 27.58
N LEU A 82 -10.41 -11.61 28.29
CA LEU A 82 -11.15 -11.27 29.51
C LEU A 82 -12.64 -10.92 29.26
N LEU A 83 -13.01 -10.49 28.04
CA LEU A 83 -14.33 -9.93 27.73
C LEU A 83 -15.23 -10.83 26.87
N SER A 84 -14.75 -12.00 26.40
CA SER A 84 -15.53 -12.97 25.60
C SER A 84 -16.28 -12.35 24.42
N ILE A 85 -15.60 -11.50 23.66
CA ILE A 85 -16.15 -10.89 22.44
C ILE A 85 -15.74 -11.78 21.25
N ASP A 86 -16.72 -12.33 20.52
CA ASP A 86 -16.49 -13.04 19.26
C ASP A 86 -15.78 -12.10 18.27
N PHE A 87 -14.65 -12.55 17.71
CA PHE A 87 -13.74 -11.70 16.96
C PHE A 87 -13.71 -12.06 15.47
N ASP A 88 -13.81 -11.04 14.63
CA ASP A 88 -13.49 -11.07 13.20
C ASP A 88 -12.02 -10.65 13.04
N PRO A 89 -11.11 -11.48 12.50
CA PRO A 89 -9.69 -11.14 12.40
C PRO A 89 -9.50 -9.83 11.62
N GLN A 90 -9.02 -8.79 12.30
CA GLN A 90 -8.72 -7.52 11.67
C GLN A 90 -7.41 -7.67 10.91
N TYR A 91 -7.42 -7.50 9.58
CA TYR A 91 -6.21 -7.45 8.77
C TYR A 91 -5.79 -6.01 8.53
N THR A 92 -4.49 -5.78 8.42
CA THR A 92 -3.93 -4.48 8.01
C THR A 92 -3.00 -4.68 6.82
N ILE A 93 -2.87 -3.66 5.98
CA ILE A 93 -1.98 -3.69 4.81
C ILE A 93 -0.53 -3.74 5.31
N ASP A 94 0.27 -4.66 4.78
CA ASP A 94 1.71 -4.71 5.00
C ASP A 94 2.40 -3.60 4.23
N VAL A 95 2.58 -2.46 4.90
CA VAL A 95 3.22 -1.26 4.34
C VAL A 95 4.68 -1.52 3.96
N GLN A 96 5.40 -2.38 4.69
CA GLN A 96 6.79 -2.69 4.38
C GLN A 96 6.88 -3.50 3.10
N LYS A 97 6.00 -4.49 2.95
CA LYS A 97 5.93 -5.31 1.74
C LYS A 97 5.50 -4.50 0.52
N LEU A 98 4.54 -3.60 0.68
CA LEU A 98 4.14 -2.64 -0.34
C LEU A 98 5.33 -1.79 -0.83
N GLU A 99 6.12 -1.23 0.09
CA GLU A 99 7.31 -0.43 -0.29
C GLU A 99 8.36 -1.28 -1.03
N GLN A 100 8.58 -2.52 -0.59
CA GLN A 100 9.49 -3.45 -1.25
C GLN A 100 9.05 -3.79 -2.67
N ASP A 101 7.76 -4.07 -2.87
CA ASP A 101 7.23 -4.44 -4.18
C ASP A 101 7.29 -3.27 -5.16
N ILE A 102 7.04 -2.04 -4.69
CA ILE A 102 7.26 -0.82 -5.48
C ILE A 102 8.73 -0.70 -5.90
N LYS A 103 9.67 -0.80 -4.95
CA LYS A 103 11.11 -0.72 -5.25
C LYS A 103 11.57 -1.82 -6.20
N ALA A 104 11.05 -3.04 -6.05
CA ALA A 104 11.37 -4.15 -6.94
C ALA A 104 10.90 -3.85 -8.37
N GLN A 105 9.68 -3.33 -8.54
CA GLN A 105 9.14 -2.98 -9.85
C GLN A 105 9.92 -1.84 -10.52
N LEU A 106 10.29 -0.81 -9.77
CA LEU A 106 11.08 0.31 -10.29
C LEU A 106 12.47 -0.17 -10.78
N ASN A 107 13.09 -1.14 -10.10
CA ASN A 107 14.39 -1.68 -10.48
C ASN A 107 14.34 -2.69 -11.63
N GLN A 108 13.24 -3.44 -11.81
CA GLN A 108 13.10 -4.39 -12.94
C GLN A 108 12.96 -3.71 -14.30
N LYS A 109 12.56 -2.44 -14.33
CA LYS A 109 12.27 -1.67 -15.55
C LYS A 109 13.43 -0.76 -15.99
N ARG A 110 14.57 -0.81 -15.29
CA ARG A 110 15.85 -0.21 -15.72
C ARG A 110 16.48 -1.02 -16.84
#